data_AF-A0A2H9ZSV6-F1
#
_entry.id   AF-A0A2H9ZSV6-F1
#
_cell.length_a   1.000
_cell.length_b   1.000
_cell.length_c   1.000
_cell.angle_alpha   90.00
_cell.angle_beta   90.00
_cell.angle_gamma   90.00
#
_symmetry.space_group_name_H-M   'P 1'
#
loop_
_entity.id
_entity.type
_entity.pdbx_description
1 polymer ?
#
loop_
_entity_poly.entity_id
_entity_poly.type
_entity_poly.pdbx_seq_one_letter_code
_entity_poly.pdbx_strand_id
1 'polypeptide(L)'
;MSLKSTMNMLFKERDPDKLVDGFKLASESYRFRCRHRIYEATVRRLTASGRFDAVEAVLEHQKHFAADLSRERFGVRVITLYGKAGMAGQAAATFDQHPSFGCPRSVTSFNGSPCGRLRRCSR
;
A
#
# COMPACT_ATOMS: atom_id res chain seq x y z
N MET A 1 -23.88 1.40 5.19
CA MET A 1 -23.20 0.35 5.99
C MET A 1 -22.19 0.99 6.94
N SER A 2 -22.09 0.51 8.18
CA SER A 2 -21.08 0.98 9.14
C SER A 2 -19.70 0.40 8.82
N LEU A 3 -18.64 1.20 8.99
CA LEU A 3 -17.25 0.78 8.76
C LEU A 3 -16.88 -0.49 9.55
N LYS A 4 -17.39 -0.63 10.78
CA LYS A 4 -17.15 -1.81 11.61
C LYS A 4 -17.78 -3.07 10.99
N SER A 5 -18.96 -2.94 10.42
CA SER A 5 -19.65 -4.04 9.74
C SER A 5 -18.89 -4.47 8.48
N THR A 6 -18.44 -3.52 7.67
CA THR A 6 -17.62 -3.80 6.48
C THR A 6 -16.33 -4.51 6.84
N MET A 7 -15.61 -4.04 7.87
CA MET A 7 -14.39 -4.71 8.34
C MET A 7 -14.68 -6.14 8.82
N ASN A 8 -15.73 -6.34 9.62
CA ASN A 8 -16.10 -7.66 10.10
C ASN A 8 -16.47 -8.63 8.96
N MET A 9 -17.12 -8.13 7.90
CA MET A 9 -17.40 -8.92 6.71
C MET A 9 -16.10 -9.35 6.02
N LEU A 10 -15.17 -8.43 5.78
CA LEU A 10 -13.87 -8.73 5.16
C LEU A 10 -13.02 -9.71 6.01
N PHE A 11 -13.06 -9.59 7.33
CA PHE A 11 -12.35 -10.54 8.21
C PHE A 11 -12.92 -11.96 8.14
N LYS A 12 -14.24 -12.10 7.91
CA LYS A 12 -14.92 -13.40 7.82
C LYS A 12 -14.92 -13.99 6.42
N GLU A 13 -14.76 -13.17 5.39
CA GLU A 13 -14.75 -13.60 3.99
C GLU A 13 -13.63 -14.62 3.75
N ARG A 14 -13.95 -15.78 3.17
CA ARG A 14 -13.00 -16.88 2.96
C ARG A 14 -12.49 -16.92 1.53
N ASP A 15 -13.31 -16.49 0.58
CA ASP A 15 -12.95 -16.48 -0.83
C ASP A 15 -11.95 -15.33 -1.09
N PRO A 16 -10.74 -15.61 -1.59
CA PRO A 16 -9.73 -14.56 -1.81
C PRO A 16 -10.19 -13.53 -2.83
N ASP A 17 -10.90 -13.95 -3.87
CA ASP A 17 -11.37 -13.04 -4.93
C ASP A 17 -12.46 -12.09 -4.42
N LYS A 18 -13.47 -12.61 -3.69
CA LYS A 18 -14.48 -11.76 -3.03
C LYS A 18 -13.87 -10.84 -1.98
N LEU A 19 -12.85 -11.31 -1.26
CA LEU A 19 -12.12 -10.50 -0.31
C LEU A 19 -11.44 -9.32 -1.01
N VAL A 20 -10.79 -9.55 -2.16
CA VAL A 20 -10.14 -8.50 -2.95
C VAL A 20 -11.16 -7.48 -3.43
N ASP A 21 -12.27 -7.92 -4.04
CA ASP A 21 -13.29 -7.01 -4.56
C ASP A 21 -13.96 -6.20 -3.46
N GLY A 22 -14.34 -6.85 -2.36
CA GLY A 22 -14.89 -6.18 -1.18
C GLY A 22 -13.90 -5.19 -0.57
N PHE A 23 -12.61 -5.52 -0.56
CA PHE A 23 -11.56 -4.63 -0.06
C PHE A 23 -11.38 -3.40 -0.94
N LYS A 24 -11.40 -3.56 -2.27
CA LYS A 24 -11.35 -2.45 -3.23
C LYS A 24 -12.53 -1.51 -3.03
N LEU A 25 -13.75 -2.06 -3.01
CA LEU A 25 -14.97 -1.29 -2.74
C LEU A 25 -14.92 -0.55 -1.39
N ALA A 26 -14.40 -1.19 -0.34
CA ALA A 26 -14.25 -0.55 0.96
C ALA A 26 -13.17 0.56 0.97
N SER A 27 -12.16 0.45 0.10
CA SER A 27 -11.04 1.40 -0.01
C SER A 27 -11.46 2.78 -0.54
N GLU A 28 -12.58 2.88 -1.24
CA GLU A 28 -13.18 4.17 -1.63
C GLU A 28 -13.39 5.09 -0.42
N SER A 29 -13.72 4.51 0.75
CA SER A 29 -13.84 5.26 1.98
C SER A 29 -12.49 5.66 2.55
N TYR A 30 -12.23 6.96 2.68
CA TYR A 30 -11.06 7.49 3.40
C TYR A 30 -10.92 6.92 4.82
N ARG A 31 -12.04 6.77 5.56
CA ARG A 31 -12.02 6.22 6.92
C ARG A 31 -11.53 4.77 6.96
N PHE A 32 -11.82 3.99 5.91
CA PHE A 32 -11.32 2.63 5.78
C PHE A 32 -9.81 2.64 5.48
N ARG A 33 -9.37 3.50 4.56
CA ARG A 33 -7.94 3.69 4.25
C ARG A 33 -7.10 4.03 5.48
N CYS A 34 -7.64 4.76 6.47
CA CYS A 34 -6.92 5.01 7.72
C CYS A 34 -6.70 3.77 8.61
N ARG A 35 -7.38 2.64 8.39
CA ARG A 35 -7.31 1.47 9.27
C ARG A 35 -6.15 0.55 8.88
N HIS A 36 -5.01 0.67 9.56
CA HIS A 36 -3.83 -0.16 9.27
C HIS A 36 -4.06 -1.67 9.44
N ARG A 37 -4.78 -2.10 10.49
CA ARG A 37 -4.91 -3.53 10.86
C ARG A 37 -5.58 -4.39 9.78
N ILE A 38 -6.54 -3.85 9.03
CA ILE A 38 -7.22 -4.62 7.98
C ILE A 38 -6.28 -4.91 6.82
N TYR A 39 -5.38 -3.97 6.47
CA TYR A 39 -4.39 -4.18 5.41
C TYR A 39 -3.41 -5.28 5.77
N GLU A 40 -2.84 -5.23 6.98
CA GLU A 40 -1.89 -6.26 7.42
C GLU A 40 -2.54 -7.64 7.47
N ALA A 41 -3.77 -7.72 7.99
CA ALA A 41 -4.49 -8.97 8.05
C ALA A 41 -4.83 -9.52 6.66
N THR A 42 -5.30 -8.68 5.74
CA THR A 42 -5.60 -9.09 4.36
C THR A 42 -4.34 -9.58 3.64
N VAL A 43 -3.26 -8.80 3.66
CA VAL A 43 -1.99 -9.17 3.01
C VAL A 43 -1.44 -10.45 3.61
N ARG A 44 -1.34 -10.56 4.94
CA ARG A 44 -0.86 -11.77 5.62
C ARG A 44 -1.69 -13.01 5.22
N ARG A 45 -3.01 -12.87 5.14
CA ARG A 45 -3.90 -13.98 4.75
C ARG A 45 -3.69 -14.41 3.31
N LEU A 46 -3.60 -13.46 2.38
CA LEU A 46 -3.38 -13.73 0.96
C LEU A 46 -1.98 -14.30 0.69
N THR A 47 -0.96 -13.80 1.38
CA THR A 47 0.40 -14.37 1.32
C THR A 47 0.43 -15.79 1.89
N ALA A 48 -0.26 -16.04 3.01
CA ALA A 48 -0.33 -17.38 3.61
C ALA A 48 -1.06 -18.40 2.72
N SER A 49 -1.97 -17.96 1.85
CA SER A 49 -2.61 -18.81 0.84
C SER A 49 -1.84 -18.90 -0.48
N GLY A 50 -0.66 -18.27 -0.58
CA GLY A 50 0.16 -18.26 -1.80
C GLY A 50 -0.43 -17.43 -2.95
N ARG A 51 -1.45 -16.62 -2.69
CA ARG A 51 -2.13 -15.80 -3.71
C ARG A 51 -1.46 -14.43 -3.83
N PHE A 52 -0.24 -14.40 -4.37
CA PHE A 52 0.52 -13.17 -4.58
C PHE A 52 -0.16 -12.22 -5.57
N ASP A 53 -0.81 -12.75 -6.61
CA ASP A 53 -1.58 -11.95 -7.58
C ASP A 53 -2.69 -11.14 -6.90
N ALA A 54 -3.35 -11.72 -5.88
CA ALA A 54 -4.38 -11.05 -5.11
C ALA A 54 -3.79 -9.96 -4.20
N VAL A 55 -2.60 -10.19 -3.63
CA VAL A 55 -1.87 -9.17 -2.87
C VAL A 55 -1.53 -8.00 -3.77
N GLU A 56 -0.99 -8.27 -4.95
CA GLU A 56 -0.67 -7.25 -5.94
C GLU A 56 -1.93 -6.47 -6.33
N ALA A 57 -3.02 -7.13 -6.67
CA ALA A 57 -4.27 -6.48 -7.04
C ALA A 57 -4.82 -5.55 -5.94
N VAL A 58 -4.67 -5.93 -4.67
CA VAL A 58 -5.12 -5.10 -3.53
C VAL A 58 -4.21 -3.89 -3.35
N LEU A 59 -2.89 -4.09 -3.34
CA LEU A 59 -1.91 -3.03 -3.08
C LEU A 59 -1.78 -2.07 -4.27
N GLU A 60 -1.84 -2.58 -5.50
CA GLU A 60 -1.84 -1.78 -6.72
C GLU A 60 -3.08 -0.89 -6.79
N HIS A 61 -4.25 -1.43 -6.42
CA HIS A 61 -5.45 -0.61 -6.36
C HIS A 61 -5.32 0.57 -5.37
N GLN A 62 -4.53 0.42 -4.30
CA GLN A 62 -4.28 1.55 -3.39
C GLN A 62 -3.49 2.66 -4.05
N LYS A 63 -2.67 2.35 -5.07
CA LYS A 63 -1.85 3.31 -5.81
C LYS A 63 -2.68 4.39 -6.53
N HIS A 64 -3.94 4.09 -6.86
CA HIS A 64 -4.86 5.08 -7.44
C HIS A 64 -5.19 6.24 -6.50
N PHE A 65 -5.06 6.05 -5.19
CA PHE A 65 -5.33 7.10 -4.20
C PHE A 65 -4.12 8.02 -3.99
N ALA A 66 -3.65 8.67 -5.06
CA ALA A 66 -2.44 9.49 -5.07
C ALA A 66 -2.41 10.56 -3.96
N ALA A 67 -3.56 11.15 -3.62
CA ALA A 67 -3.70 12.13 -2.55
C ALA A 67 -3.45 11.57 -1.14
N ASP A 68 -3.68 10.27 -0.92
CA ASP A 68 -3.32 9.61 0.33
C ASP A 68 -1.92 8.99 0.28
N LEU A 69 -1.45 8.54 -0.89
CA LEU A 69 -0.05 8.09 -1.04
C LEU A 69 0.98 9.17 -0.79
N SER A 70 0.67 10.42 -1.16
CA SER A 70 1.48 11.58 -0.81
C SER A 70 1.60 11.78 0.71
N ARG A 71 0.68 11.21 1.49
CA ARG A 71 0.76 11.17 2.94
C ARG A 71 1.69 10.05 3.32
N GLU A 72 2.84 10.47 3.82
CA GLU A 72 3.97 9.61 4.10
C GLU A 72 3.62 8.32 4.85
N ARG A 73 2.72 8.38 5.84
CA ARG A 73 2.31 7.20 6.63
C ARG A 73 1.55 6.16 5.79
N PHE A 74 0.74 6.57 4.81
CA PHE A 74 -0.02 5.65 3.97
C PHE A 74 0.88 4.97 2.94
N GLY A 75 1.74 5.72 2.25
CA GLY A 75 2.63 5.12 1.25
C GLY A 75 3.73 4.26 1.87
N VAL A 76 4.32 4.64 3.02
CA VAL A 76 5.24 3.75 3.78
C VAL A 76 4.57 2.42 4.13
N ARG A 77 3.28 2.45 4.46
CA ARG A 77 2.52 1.24 4.75
C ARG A 77 2.37 0.36 3.50
N VAL A 78 2.03 0.93 2.35
CA VAL A 78 1.93 0.15 1.09
C VAL A 78 3.28 -0.50 0.75
N ILE A 79 4.39 0.25 0.86
CA ILE A 79 5.75 -0.28 0.63
C ILE A 79 6.10 -1.39 1.61
N THR A 80 5.84 -1.17 2.92
CA THR A 80 6.08 -2.18 3.96
C THR A 80 5.26 -3.45 3.72
N LEU A 81 4.02 -3.32 3.23
CA LEU A 81 3.16 -4.47 2.94
C LEU A 81 3.65 -5.29 1.75
N TYR A 82 4.15 -4.66 0.68
CA TYR A 82 4.85 -5.38 -0.39
C TYR A 82 6.07 -6.13 0.15
N GLY A 83 6.87 -5.48 1.00
CA GLY A 83 8.01 -6.14 1.65
C GLY A 83 7.60 -7.36 2.48
N LYS A 84 6.56 -7.23 3.32
CA LYS A 84 6.01 -8.35 4.12
C LYS A 84 5.43 -9.48 3.27
N ALA A 85 4.98 -9.19 2.07
CA ALA A 85 4.49 -10.19 1.12
C ALA A 85 5.63 -10.88 0.32
N GLY A 86 6.90 -10.51 0.53
CA GLY A 86 8.02 -11.02 -0.26
C GLY A 86 8.15 -10.37 -1.64
N MET A 87 7.44 -9.27 -1.88
CA MET A 87 7.33 -8.58 -3.16
C MET A 87 8.30 -7.39 -3.23
N ALA A 88 9.59 -7.67 -3.06
CA ALA A 88 10.63 -6.64 -2.93
C ALA A 88 10.77 -5.76 -4.18
N GLY A 89 10.59 -6.33 -5.38
CA GLY A 89 10.60 -5.58 -6.64
C GLY A 89 9.48 -4.54 -6.70
N GLN A 90 8.24 -4.92 -6.37
CA GLN A 90 7.12 -3.98 -6.29
C GLN A 90 7.33 -2.94 -5.17
N ALA A 91 7.91 -3.33 -4.04
CA ALA A 91 8.22 -2.41 -2.94
C ALA A 91 9.19 -1.30 -3.39
N ALA A 92 10.29 -1.68 -4.04
CA ALA A 92 11.29 -0.75 -4.58
C ALA A 92 10.68 0.17 -5.65
N ALA A 93 9.95 -0.40 -6.62
CA ALA A 93 9.30 0.39 -7.65
C ALA A 93 8.31 1.43 -7.07
N THR A 94 7.57 1.06 -6.02
CA THR A 94 6.62 1.96 -5.34
C THR A 94 7.36 3.07 -4.57
N PHE A 95 8.52 2.77 -3.99
CA PHE A 95 9.37 3.75 -3.33
C PHE A 95 9.94 4.76 -4.34
N ASP A 96 10.48 4.27 -5.46
CA ASP A 96 11.10 5.10 -6.51
C ASP A 96 10.09 5.99 -7.23
N GLN A 97 8.86 5.52 -7.42
CA GLN A 97 7.77 6.31 -8.02
C GLN A 97 7.36 7.51 -7.18
N HIS A 98 7.78 7.58 -5.91
CA HIS A 98 7.32 8.60 -4.99
C HIS A 98 8.49 9.48 -4.50
N PRO A 99 8.75 10.63 -5.16
CA PRO A 99 9.88 11.49 -4.83
C PRO A 99 9.82 12.04 -3.39
N SER A 100 8.66 12.07 -2.75
CA SER A 100 8.53 12.48 -1.35
C SER A 100 9.06 11.47 -0.34
N PHE A 101 9.40 10.22 -0.73
CA PHE A 101 10.15 9.29 0.15
C PHE A 101 11.67 9.47 0.05
N GLY A 102 12.14 10.05 -1.06
CA GLY A 102 13.54 10.45 -1.26
C GLY A 102 13.87 11.84 -0.68
N CYS A 103 12.86 12.65 -0.35
CA CYS A 103 13.03 13.88 0.40
C CYS A 103 12.77 13.59 1.89
N PRO A 104 13.76 13.72 2.78
CA PRO A 104 13.51 13.59 4.20
C PRO A 104 12.46 14.62 4.63
N ARG A 105 11.42 14.09 5.29
CA ARG A 105 10.39 14.78 6.08
C ARG A 105 10.69 16.24 6.40
N SER A 106 9.71 17.08 6.16
CA SER A 106 9.27 18.16 7.05
C SER A 106 10.26 18.55 8.15
N VAL A 107 11.29 19.29 7.78
CA VAL A 107 11.87 20.32 8.62
C VAL A 107 12.25 21.42 7.67
N THR A 108 11.80 22.62 8.01
CA THR A 108 12.26 23.90 7.46
C THR A 108 13.72 23.80 7.04
N SER A 109 13.96 23.62 5.75
CA SER A 109 15.29 23.64 5.16
C SER A 109 15.17 24.52 3.92
N PHE A 110 15.16 25.81 4.21
CA PHE A 110 15.53 26.86 3.28
C PHE A 110 16.97 26.56 2.83
N ASN A 111 17.13 25.75 1.78
CA ASN A 111 18.22 25.77 0.81
C ASN A 111 18.11 24.56 -0.11
N GLY A 112 18.09 24.83 -1.41
CA GLY A 112 17.81 23.84 -2.44
C GLY A 112 18.93 22.84 -2.68
N SER A 113 18.55 21.68 -3.21
CA SER A 113 19.28 20.94 -4.25
C SER A 113 18.38 19.81 -4.79
N PRO A 114 18.45 19.49 -6.10
CA PRO A 114 17.64 18.44 -6.72
C PRO A 114 18.33 17.07 -6.58
N CYS A 115 17.81 16.19 -5.74
CA CYS A 115 18.36 14.84 -5.62
C CYS A 115 18.00 13.95 -6.83
N GLY A 116 18.98 13.80 -7.72
CA GLY A 116 19.64 12.50 -7.94
C GLY A 116 18.86 11.41 -8.66
N ARG A 117 18.90 11.45 -9.99
CA ARG A 117 18.48 10.40 -10.93
C ARG A 117 19.33 9.13 -10.76
N LEU A 118 18.88 8.13 -10.00
CA LEU A 118 19.49 6.78 -10.05
C LEU A 118 18.90 5.98 -11.22
N ARG A 119 19.50 6.19 -12.40
CA ARG A 119 19.42 5.24 -13.50
C ARG A 119 20.54 4.21 -13.34
N ARG A 120 20.13 2.93 -13.34
CA ARG A 120 20.86 1.71 -13.74
C ARG A 120 22.07 1.28 -12.89
N CYS A 121 21.98 0.05 -12.40
CA CYS A 121 23.05 -0.93 -12.58
C CYS A 121 22.44 -2.21 -13.17
N SER A 122 22.65 -2.40 -14.46
CA SER A 122 22.63 -3.71 -15.13
C SER A 122 23.94 -3.83 -15.90
N ARG A 123 24.89 -4.55 -15.30
CA ARG A 123 25.90 -5.40 -15.94
C ARG A 123 26.66 -6.16 -14.85
#